data_AF-A0A837BUH3-F1
#
_entry.id   AF-A0A837BUH3-F1
#
_cell.length_a   1.000
_cell.length_b   1.000
_cell.length_c   1.000
_cell.angle_alpha   90.00
_cell.angle_beta   90.00
_cell.angle_gamma   90.00
#
_symmetry.space_group_name_H-M   'P 1'
#
loop_
_entity.id
_entity.type
_entity.pdbx_description
1 polymer ?
#
loop_
_entity_poly.entity_id
_entity_poly.type
_entity_poly.pdbx_seq_one_letter_code
_entity_poly.pdbx_strand_id
1 'polypeptide(L)'
;MKAYLIDYLDRDFQDFVFAKTKESAEQKFLGGKSAFGSKLKYPDESNIRIERCKKLDNCEKLSKLQMAEKLITDFGWCWKTDGNEYDQINFDKQKFERDWDDRYWGIA
;
A
#
# COMPACT_ATOMS: atom_id res chain seq x y z
N MET A 1 -13.07 5.16 -7.03
CA MET A 1 -12.47 4.26 -8.05
C MET A 1 -12.58 2.82 -7.56
N LYS A 2 -11.97 1.81 -8.19
CA LYS A 2 -11.81 0.46 -7.61
C LYS A 2 -10.39 0.33 -7.05
N ALA A 3 -10.24 -0.36 -5.92
CA ALA A 3 -8.93 -0.66 -5.37
C ALA A 3 -8.41 -2.00 -5.93
N TYR A 4 -7.15 -2.01 -6.34
CA TYR A 4 -6.44 -3.20 -6.78
C TYR A 4 -5.19 -3.37 -5.91
N LEU A 5 -5.15 -4.47 -5.16
CA LEU A 5 -3.98 -4.92 -4.41
C LEU A 5 -2.91 -5.35 -5.41
N ILE A 6 -1.67 -5.03 -5.11
CA ILE A 6 -0.49 -5.45 -5.86
C ILE A 6 0.39 -6.23 -4.90
N ASP A 7 0.50 -7.53 -5.14
CA ASP A 7 1.40 -8.42 -4.42
C ASP A 7 2.63 -8.69 -5.26
N TYR A 8 3.81 -8.54 -4.68
CA TYR A 8 5.05 -9.01 -5.30
C TYR A 8 5.29 -10.45 -4.87
N LEU A 9 5.39 -11.35 -5.84
CA LEU A 9 5.49 -12.78 -5.55
C LEU A 9 6.87 -13.17 -5.03
N ASP A 10 7.89 -12.35 -5.31
CA ASP A 10 9.29 -12.57 -4.97
C ASP A 10 9.78 -11.71 -3.78
N ARG A 11 8.90 -10.90 -3.19
CA ARG A 11 9.23 -9.97 -2.10
C ARG A 11 8.10 -9.91 -1.10
N ASP A 12 8.43 -9.72 0.18
CA ASP A 12 7.47 -9.38 1.22
C ASP A 12 7.04 -7.90 1.09
N PHE A 13 6.43 -7.56 -0.04
CA PHE A 13 6.00 -6.20 -0.35
C PHE A 13 4.62 -6.22 -1.03
N GLN A 14 3.72 -5.39 -0.50
CA GLN A 14 2.39 -5.16 -1.03
C GLN A 14 2.14 -3.66 -1.16
N ASP A 15 1.43 -3.26 -2.21
CA ASP A 15 0.88 -1.91 -2.37
C ASP A 15 -0.52 -2.03 -2.98
N PHE A 16 -1.16 -0.91 -3.30
CA PHE A 16 -2.39 -0.92 -4.06
C PHE A 16 -2.53 0.31 -4.96
N VAL A 17 -3.42 0.19 -5.93
CA VAL A 17 -3.73 1.24 -6.90
C VAL A 17 -5.23 1.44 -7.00
N PHE A 18 -5.65 2.70 -7.07
CA PHE A 18 -7.02 3.05 -7.43
C PHE A 18 -7.16 3.22 -8.94
N ALA A 19 -7.98 2.38 -9.58
CA ALA A 19 -8.19 2.39 -11.03
C ALA A 19 -9.64 2.02 -11.40
N LYS A 20 -10.04 2.28 -12.65
CA LYS A 20 -11.37 1.88 -13.17
C LYS A 20 -11.41 0.41 -13.58
N THR A 21 -10.31 -0.08 -14.14
CA THR A 21 -10.11 -1.46 -14.64
C THR A 21 -8.81 -2.04 -14.10
N LYS A 22 -8.63 -3.35 -14.28
CA LYS A 22 -7.39 -4.04 -13.91
C LYS A 22 -6.22 -3.57 -14.78
N GLU A 23 -6.41 -3.44 -16.10
CA GLU A 23 -5.33 -2.98 -16.99
C GLU A 23 -4.88 -1.56 -16.62
N SER A 24 -5.81 -0.67 -16.25
CA SER A 24 -5.46 0.67 -15.79
C SER A 24 -4.73 0.67 -14.43
N ALA A 25 -4.98 -0.31 -13.57
CA ALA A 25 -4.24 -0.46 -12.31
C ALA A 25 -2.79 -0.86 -12.57
N GLU A 26 -2.61 -1.85 -13.44
CA GLU A 26 -1.31 -2.35 -13.90
C GLU A 26 -0.48 -1.25 -14.55
N GLN A 27 -1.02 -0.53 -15.53
CA GLN A 27 -0.33 0.59 -16.19
C GLN A 27 0.08 1.69 -15.22
N LYS A 28 -0.79 2.03 -14.26
CA LYS A 28 -0.46 3.03 -13.22
C LYS A 28 0.67 2.54 -12.35
N PHE A 29 0.60 1.28 -11.92
CA PHE A 29 1.58 0.68 -11.05
C PHE A 29 2.97 0.63 -11.69
N LEU A 30 3.06 0.09 -12.90
CA LEU A 30 4.29 0.00 -13.70
C LEU A 30 4.84 1.38 -14.06
N GLY A 31 3.96 2.38 -14.19
CA GLY A 31 4.34 3.79 -14.33
C GLY A 31 4.77 4.48 -13.03
N GLY A 32 4.97 3.74 -11.94
CA GLY A 32 5.41 4.26 -10.64
C GLY A 32 4.34 5.01 -9.85
N LYS A 33 3.06 4.79 -10.16
CA LYS A 33 1.92 5.45 -9.50
C LYS A 33 1.12 4.46 -8.66
N SER A 34 1.50 4.33 -7.39
CA SER A 34 0.77 3.57 -6.37
C SER A 34 0.22 4.46 -5.25
N ALA A 35 -0.59 3.90 -4.36
CA ALA A 35 -1.20 4.65 -3.26
C ALA A 35 -0.16 5.15 -2.25
N PHE A 36 0.85 4.34 -1.93
CA PHE A 36 1.93 4.75 -1.04
C PHE A 36 3.17 5.28 -1.76
N GLY A 37 3.25 5.15 -3.08
CA GLY A 37 4.32 5.74 -3.88
C GLY A 37 5.62 4.93 -3.82
N SER A 38 5.52 3.60 -3.73
CA SER A 38 6.69 2.73 -3.77
C SER A 38 7.43 2.94 -5.09
N LYS A 39 8.59 3.60 -5.03
CA LYS A 39 9.56 3.66 -6.13
C LYS A 39 10.24 2.30 -6.27
N LEU A 40 9.48 1.29 -6.64
CA LEU A 40 10.10 0.05 -7.10
C LEU A 40 10.67 0.37 -8.49
N LYS A 41 12.01 0.32 -8.59
CA LYS A 41 12.72 0.45 -9.86
C LYS A 41 12.30 -0.72 -10.73
N TYR A 42 11.25 -0.52 -11.51
CA TYR A 42 10.70 -1.42 -12.53
C TYR A 42 10.33 -2.81 -11.97
N PRO A 43 9.07 -3.00 -11.54
CA PRO A 43 8.55 -4.35 -11.30
C PRO A 43 8.69 -5.13 -12.60
N ASP A 44 9.34 -6.28 -12.56
CA ASP A 44 9.14 -7.27 -13.62
C ASP A 44 7.65 -7.61 -13.61
N GLU A 45 6.94 -7.36 -14.71
CA GLU A 45 5.50 -7.60 -14.85
C GLU A 45 5.16 -9.07 -14.55
N SER A 46 6.10 -9.99 -14.76
CA SER A 46 5.93 -11.41 -14.46
C SER A 46 5.90 -11.75 -12.97
N ASN A 47 6.35 -10.84 -12.10
CA ASN A 47 6.48 -11.06 -10.65
C ASN A 47 5.41 -10.35 -9.82
N ILE A 48 4.43 -9.71 -10.44
CA ILE A 48 3.33 -9.04 -9.72
C ILE A 48 2.00 -9.76 -9.92
N ARG A 49 1.22 -9.83 -8.84
CA ARG A 49 -0.18 -10.26 -8.86
C ARG A 49 -1.06 -9.06 -8.56
N ILE A 50 -2.04 -8.82 -9.42
CA ILE A 50 -2.97 -7.70 -9.30
C ILE A 50 -4.38 -8.22 -9.07
N GLU A 51 -4.97 -7.89 -7.91
CA GLU A 51 -6.29 -8.37 -7.50
C GLU A 51 -7.20 -7.25 -7.02
N ARG A 52 -8.49 -7.30 -7.40
CA ARG A 52 -9.43 -6.29 -6.93
C ARG A 52 -9.78 -6.51 -5.45
N CYS A 53 -9.56 -5.49 -4.63
CA CYS A 53 -9.96 -5.48 -3.22
C CYS A 53 -11.19 -4.58 -2.98
N LYS A 54 -12.39 -5.14 -3.10
CA LYS A 54 -13.65 -4.39 -2.97
C LYS A 54 -13.79 -3.65 -1.64
N LYS A 55 -13.23 -4.20 -0.55
CA LYS A 55 -13.27 -3.60 0.79
C LYS A 55 -12.50 -2.27 0.85
N LEU A 56 -11.60 -2.01 -0.11
CA LEU A 56 -10.82 -0.79 -0.20
C LEU A 56 -11.35 0.20 -1.26
N ASP A 57 -12.41 -0.12 -2.02
CA ASP A 57 -12.90 0.73 -3.14
C ASP A 57 -13.19 2.19 -2.73
N ASN A 58 -13.58 2.43 -1.47
CA ASN A 58 -13.90 3.77 -0.94
C ASN A 58 -12.72 4.47 -0.24
N CYS A 59 -11.55 3.82 -0.15
CA CYS A 59 -10.41 4.34 0.63
C CYS A 59 -9.64 5.45 -0.10
N GLU A 60 -9.91 5.72 -1.38
CA GLU A 60 -9.31 6.81 -2.16
C GLU A 60 -9.54 8.20 -1.55
N LYS A 61 -10.55 8.34 -0.68
CA LYS A 61 -10.88 9.58 0.02
C LYS A 61 -10.15 9.74 1.36
N LEU A 62 -9.50 8.69 1.85
CA LEU A 62 -8.79 8.69 3.12
C LEU A 62 -7.38 9.26 2.93
N SER A 63 -6.82 9.82 4.00
CA SER A 63 -5.39 10.16 4.01
C SER A 63 -4.53 8.88 3.94
N LYS A 64 -3.25 9.01 3.56
CA LYS A 64 -2.32 7.86 3.54
C LYS A 64 -2.23 7.18 4.89
N LEU A 65 -2.11 7.98 5.96
CA LEU A 65 -2.14 7.50 7.34
C LEU A 65 -3.39 6.66 7.61
N GLN A 66 -4.58 7.21 7.37
CA GLN A 66 -5.86 6.50 7.58
C GLN A 66 -5.97 5.21 6.75
N MET A 67 -5.44 5.20 5.52
CA MET A 67 -5.38 3.99 4.70
C MET A 67 -4.45 2.94 5.32
N ALA A 68 -3.28 3.34 5.80
CA ALA A 68 -2.32 2.43 6.43
C ALA A 68 -2.88 1.84 7.74
N GLU A 69 -3.51 2.66 8.59
CA GLU A 69 -4.21 2.18 9.80
C GLU A 69 -5.24 1.10 9.46
N LYS A 70 -6.05 1.34 8.42
CA LYS A 70 -7.08 0.40 7.98
C LYS A 70 -6.47 -0.90 7.46
N LEU A 71 -5.38 -0.82 6.70
CA LEU A 71 -4.70 -2.01 6.18
C LEU A 71 -4.11 -2.87 7.29
N ILE A 72 -3.50 -2.25 8.30
CA ILE A 72 -2.95 -2.97 9.45
C ILE A 72 -4.08 -3.66 10.23
N THR A 73 -5.13 -2.91 10.56
CA THR A 73 -6.19 -3.36 11.47
C THR A 73 -7.21 -4.30 10.82
N ASP A 74 -7.61 -4.07 9.56
CA ASP A 74 -8.66 -4.82 8.88
C ASP A 74 -8.14 -5.88 7.90
N PHE A 75 -6.89 -5.75 7.43
CA PHE A 75 -6.30 -6.62 6.40
C PHE A 75 -5.02 -7.32 6.86
N GLY A 76 -4.58 -7.10 8.10
CA GLY A 76 -3.43 -7.79 8.68
C GLY A 76 -2.10 -7.39 8.04
N TRP A 77 -2.00 -6.19 7.47
CA TRP A 77 -0.74 -5.70 6.93
C TRP A 77 0.25 -5.42 8.05
N CYS A 78 1.53 -5.72 7.77
CA CYS A 78 2.63 -5.27 8.60
C CYS A 78 3.20 -3.98 8.02
N TRP A 79 3.40 -2.98 8.87
CA TRP A 79 3.93 -1.68 8.50
C TRP A 79 5.19 -1.38 9.28
N LYS A 80 6.28 -1.08 8.58
CA LYS A 80 7.58 -0.78 9.19
C LYS A 80 7.89 0.71 9.09
N THR A 81 8.19 1.32 10.22
CA THR A 81 8.76 2.68 10.32
C THR A 81 10.16 2.58 10.93
N ASP A 82 10.88 3.70 11.03
CA ASP A 82 12.24 3.71 11.58
C ASP A 82 12.25 3.22 13.05
N GLY A 83 12.65 1.96 13.24
CA GLY A 83 12.73 1.31 14.55
C GLY A 83 11.44 0.66 15.09
N ASN A 84 10.32 0.71 14.36
CA ASN A 84 9.06 0.09 14.80
C ASN A 84 8.38 -0.73 13.69
N GLU A 85 7.70 -1.79 14.09
CA GLU A 85 6.85 -2.60 13.23
C GLU A 85 5.45 -2.66 13.83
N TYR A 86 4.46 -2.40 12.99
CA TYR A 86 3.05 -2.32 13.34
C TYR A 86 2.28 -3.39 12.57
N ASP A 87 1.60 -4.27 13.29
CA ASP A 87 0.74 -5.32 12.76
C ASP A 87 -0.60 -5.32 13.50
N GLN A 88 -1.52 -6.20 13.11
CA GLN A 88 -2.85 -6.27 13.72
C GLN A 88 -2.84 -6.53 15.25
N ILE A 89 -1.78 -7.15 15.78
CA ILE A 89 -1.67 -7.55 17.19
C ILE A 89 -1.10 -6.41 18.04
N ASN A 90 -0.10 -5.69 17.53
CA ASN A 90 0.66 -4.69 18.29
C ASN A 90 0.30 -3.23 17.94
N PHE A 91 -0.72 -3.01 17.09
CA PHE A 91 -1.09 -1.69 16.61
C PHE A 91 -1.55 -0.75 17.73
N ASP A 92 -0.70 0.22 18.06
CA ASP A 92 -1.04 1.40 18.85
C ASP A 92 -1.18 2.60 17.93
N LYS A 93 -2.41 3.11 17.79
CA LYS A 93 -2.72 4.25 16.93
C LYS A 93 -1.92 5.50 17.29
N GLN A 94 -1.82 5.86 18.57
CA GLN A 94 -1.11 7.09 18.96
C GLN A 94 0.39 6.99 18.68
N LYS A 95 0.97 5.82 18.93
CA LYS A 95 2.37 5.53 18.60
C LYS A 95 2.60 5.58 17.09
N PHE A 96 1.70 4.95 16.32
CA PHE A 96 1.77 4.91 14.87
C PHE A 96 1.65 6.30 14.24
N GLU A 97 0.67 7.11 14.65
CA GLU A 97 0.47 8.48 14.16
C GLU A 97 1.67 9.38 14.48
N ARG A 98 2.32 9.19 15.63
CA ARG A 98 3.53 9.93 16.01
C ARG A 98 4.74 9.52 15.18
N ASP A 99 4.87 8.22 14.90
CA ASP A 99 5.98 7.67 14.12
C ASP A 99 5.75 7.81 12.60
N TRP A 100 4.56 8.25 12.20
CA TRP A 100 4.21 8.46 10.80
C TRP A 100 5.00 9.65 10.22
N ASP A 101 5.88 9.37 9.27
CA ASP A 101 6.58 10.38 8.50
C ASP A 101 6.28 10.21 7.01
N ASP A 102 5.53 11.17 6.46
CA ASP A 102 5.18 11.23 5.03
C ASP A 102 6.42 11.36 4.12
N ARG A 103 7.59 11.72 4.66
CA ARG A 103 8.83 11.96 3.88
C ARG A 103 9.58 10.69 3.48
N TYR A 104 9.39 9.57 4.18
CA TYR A 104 10.03 8.29 3.81
C TYR A 104 9.42 7.64 2.56
N TRP A 105 8.32 8.18 2.05
CA TRP A 105 7.56 7.61 0.93
C TRP A 105 7.80 8.34 -0.40
N GLY A 106 9.05 8.76 -0.64
CA GLY A 106 9.43 9.51 -1.84
C GLY A 106 10.91 9.54 -2.26
N ILE A 107 11.86 8.94 -1.54
CA ILE A 107 13.31 8.92 -1.88
C ILE A 107 13.88 7.60 -1.32
N ALA A 108 14.30 6.63 -2.13
CA ALA A 108 15.58 6.63 -2.85
C ALA A 108 15.51 6.75 -4.38
#